data_AF-H1YZC1-F1
#
_entry.id   AF-H1YZC1-F1
#
_cell.length_a   1.000
_cell.length_b   1.000
_cell.length_c   1.000
_cell.angle_alpha   90.00
_cell.angle_beta   90.00
_cell.angle_gamma   90.00
#
_symmetry.space_group_name_H-M   'P 1'
#
loop_
_entity.id
_entity.type
_entity.pdbx_description
1 polymer ?
#
loop_
_entity_poly.entity_id
_entity_poly.type
_entity_poly.pdbx_seq_one_letter_code
_entity_poly.pdbx_strand_id
1 'polypeptide(L)'
;MKGADKKLIAAGIFSALIILVVTCFIINSGGDMPEVPLVDFTGATTLVHSQKNGTELNIQGTIENCDLVILDIEMIRNQLFSGENIPVKIEGEPYLMVLKGFTIKNPREVLGIYSYTGYLEGFSESEIVLTAGEHSVVASVRAFGEEYIVDSASYTDKNGNYYHYEYRTGDVRVEGEPLPPVQDYLAHADDA
;
A
#
# COMPACT_ATOMS: atom_id res chain seq x y z
N MET A 1 62.34 -4.56 -13.50
CA MET A 1 62.30 -5.30 -12.23
C MET A 1 62.92 -4.44 -11.13
N LYS A 2 62.24 -4.35 -9.97
CA LYS A 2 62.67 -3.75 -8.70
C LYS A 2 62.87 -2.24 -8.72
N GLY A 3 62.36 -1.46 -7.78
CA GLY A 3 61.61 -1.72 -6.56
C GLY A 3 61.42 -0.36 -5.89
N ALA A 4 60.24 -0.10 -5.33
CA ALA A 4 60.00 1.10 -4.53
C ALA A 4 59.69 0.64 -3.10
N ASP A 5 60.52 1.12 -2.18
CA ASP A 5 60.44 0.84 -0.76
C ASP A 5 60.46 2.18 0.00
N LYS A 6 59.55 2.30 0.97
CA LYS A 6 59.50 3.23 2.13
C LYS A 6 58.98 4.65 1.87
N LYS A 7 57.73 4.99 2.26
CA LYS A 7 57.14 5.25 3.62
C LYS A 7 57.41 6.66 4.17
N LEU A 8 56.33 7.44 4.37
CA LEU A 8 56.12 8.39 5.48
C LEU A 8 54.59 8.62 5.63
N ILE A 9 53.90 7.93 6.55
CA ILE A 9 53.40 8.38 7.87
C ILE A 9 52.59 9.69 7.83
N ALA A 10 51.28 9.57 8.02
CA ALA A 10 50.49 10.51 8.79
C ALA A 10 49.43 9.72 9.57
N ALA A 11 49.64 9.61 10.87
CA ALA A 11 48.68 9.08 11.83
C ALA A 11 47.65 10.19 12.13
N GLY A 12 46.38 9.90 11.88
CA GLY A 12 45.25 10.70 12.33
C GLY A 12 44.30 9.79 13.10
N ILE A 13 44.33 9.90 14.42
CA ILE A 13 43.47 9.18 15.36
C ILE A 13 42.06 9.76 15.21
N PHE A 14 41.06 8.95 14.88
CA PHE A 14 39.67 9.29 15.16
C PHE A 14 38.96 8.08 15.76
N SER A 15 38.44 8.34 16.97
CA SER A 15 37.64 7.48 17.82
C SER A 15 36.56 6.75 17.02
N ALA A 16 36.60 5.42 17.02
CA ALA A 16 35.51 4.59 16.54
C ALA A 16 34.33 4.72 17.52
N LEU A 17 33.35 5.54 17.16
CA LEU A 17 32.03 5.49 17.75
C LEU A 17 31.39 4.18 17.29
N ILE A 18 31.02 3.31 18.24
CA ILE A 18 30.23 2.12 17.97
C ILE A 18 28.87 2.60 17.48
N ILE A 19 28.68 2.64 16.17
CA ILE A 19 27.35 2.72 15.57
C ILE A 19 26.84 1.29 15.53
N LEU A 20 25.81 1.05 16.33
CA LEU A 20 25.01 -0.15 16.28
C LEU A 20 24.43 -0.25 14.86
N VAL A 21 25.07 -1.04 14.00
CA VAL A 21 24.53 -1.43 12.71
C VAL A 21 23.37 -2.35 13.03
N VAL A 22 22.16 -1.80 13.10
CA VAL A 22 20.94 -2.60 12.98
C VAL A 22 20.88 -3.01 11.52
N THR A 23 21.42 -4.18 11.24
CA THR A 23 21.30 -4.85 9.95
C THR A 23 19.81 -5.06 9.70
N CYS A 24 19.18 -4.23 8.86
CA CYS A 24 17.89 -4.60 8.29
C CYS A 24 18.17 -5.84 7.44
N PHE A 25 17.71 -6.98 7.93
CA PHE A 25 17.69 -8.24 7.23
C PHE A 25 16.99 -8.05 5.88
N ILE A 26 17.74 -8.16 4.79
CA ILE A 26 17.15 -8.56 3.51
C ILE A 26 16.96 -10.06 3.62
N ILE A 27 15.74 -10.50 3.94
CA ILE A 27 15.38 -11.92 3.83
C ILE A 27 15.03 -12.17 2.37
N ASN A 28 15.97 -12.80 1.65
CA ASN A 28 15.66 -13.48 0.41
C ASN A 28 14.80 -14.70 0.74
N SER A 29 13.48 -14.57 0.57
CA SER A 29 12.54 -15.69 0.60
C SER A 29 12.05 -15.91 -0.83
N GLY A 30 12.55 -16.97 -1.47
CA GLY A 30 12.16 -17.36 -2.80
C GLY A 30 10.68 -17.76 -2.89
N GLY A 31 10.00 -17.13 -3.83
CA GLY A 31 8.68 -17.45 -4.36
C GLY A 31 8.35 -16.35 -5.35
N ASP A 32 8.20 -16.68 -6.63
CA ASP A 32 7.89 -15.69 -7.69
C ASP A 32 6.67 -14.86 -7.27
N MET A 33 6.94 -13.62 -6.88
CA MET A 33 5.97 -12.56 -6.61
C MET A 33 5.93 -11.66 -7.84
N PRO A 34 4.82 -10.97 -8.11
CA PRO A 34 4.66 -10.27 -9.38
C PRO A 34 5.73 -9.19 -9.54
N GLU A 35 6.29 -9.07 -10.75
CA GLU A 35 7.16 -7.94 -11.12
C GLU A 35 6.41 -6.58 -11.10
N VAL A 36 5.10 -6.60 -10.81
CA VAL A 36 4.16 -5.50 -11.01
C VAL A 36 3.26 -5.37 -9.75
N PRO A 37 2.98 -4.16 -9.26
CA PRO A 37 2.01 -3.92 -8.19
C PRO A 37 0.62 -4.50 -8.51
N LEU A 38 -0.11 -4.88 -7.48
CA LEU A 38 -1.51 -5.30 -7.59
C LEU A 38 -2.38 -4.21 -8.23
N VAL A 39 -2.21 -2.95 -7.82
CA VAL A 39 -2.91 -1.78 -8.36
C VAL A 39 -1.90 -0.66 -8.72
N ASP A 40 -1.46 -0.64 -9.97
CA ASP A 40 -0.52 0.36 -10.47
C ASP A 40 -1.25 1.59 -11.03
N PHE A 41 -1.36 2.66 -10.23
CA PHE A 41 -1.63 4.00 -10.77
C PHE A 41 -0.47 4.39 -11.68
N THR A 42 -0.71 4.37 -12.99
CA THR A 42 0.38 4.31 -13.99
C THR A 42 1.27 5.55 -13.90
N GLY A 43 2.54 5.32 -13.59
CA GLY A 43 3.55 6.37 -13.42
C GLY A 43 3.61 6.99 -12.02
N ALA A 44 2.67 6.65 -11.15
CA ALA A 44 2.59 7.12 -9.76
C ALA A 44 2.81 6.01 -8.72
N THR A 45 2.99 4.75 -9.12
CA THR A 45 3.16 3.61 -8.20
C THR A 45 4.56 3.03 -8.29
N THR A 46 5.20 2.82 -7.15
CA THR A 46 6.49 2.13 -7.05
C THR A 46 6.37 0.95 -6.09
N LEU A 47 6.53 -0.28 -6.60
CA LEU A 47 6.59 -1.48 -5.76
C LEU A 47 7.87 -1.46 -4.91
N VAL A 48 7.71 -1.58 -3.59
CA VAL A 48 8.82 -1.65 -2.64
C VAL A 48 9.11 -3.10 -2.28
N HIS A 49 8.06 -3.83 -1.94
CA HIS A 49 8.14 -5.21 -1.51
C HIS A 49 6.80 -5.90 -1.74
N SER A 50 6.82 -7.14 -2.19
CA SER A 50 5.65 -8.02 -2.13
C SER A 50 5.87 -9.00 -0.99
N GLN A 51 4.82 -9.31 -0.23
CA GLN A 51 4.90 -10.27 0.85
C GLN A 51 3.83 -11.36 0.73
N LYS A 52 4.26 -12.60 1.00
CA LYS A 52 3.39 -13.75 1.27
C LYS A 52 3.39 -14.03 2.78
N ASN A 53 2.20 -14.11 3.37
CA ASN A 53 1.91 -14.11 4.81
C ASN A 53 2.37 -12.82 5.50
N GLY A 54 1.47 -11.83 5.68
CA GLY A 54 1.69 -10.46 6.17
C GLY A 54 2.22 -10.28 7.60
N THR A 55 3.11 -11.16 8.07
CA THR A 55 3.72 -11.13 9.40
C THR A 55 4.98 -10.27 9.51
N GLU A 56 5.59 -9.81 8.41
CA GLU A 56 6.86 -9.04 8.45
C GLU A 56 6.67 -7.53 8.31
N LEU A 57 5.63 -7.12 7.61
CA LEU A 57 5.11 -5.76 7.66
C LEU A 57 4.17 -5.68 8.87
N ASN A 58 4.23 -4.63 9.68
CA ASN A 58 3.32 -4.40 10.81
C ASN A 58 1.89 -4.05 10.33
N ILE A 59 1.36 -4.91 9.47
CA ILE A 59 0.01 -4.93 8.90
C ILE A 59 -0.84 -5.67 9.92
N GLN A 60 -2.12 -5.30 10.02
CA GLN A 60 -3.06 -6.09 10.82
C GLN A 60 -2.89 -7.57 10.47
N GLY A 61 -2.61 -8.42 11.46
CA GLY A 61 -2.13 -9.81 11.27
C GLY A 61 -3.08 -10.76 10.53
N THR A 62 -4.16 -10.23 9.99
CA THR A 62 -5.19 -10.90 9.21
C THR A 62 -4.87 -10.93 7.71
N ILE A 63 -4.03 -10.06 7.16
CA ILE A 63 -3.76 -10.04 5.70
C ILE A 63 -2.67 -11.07 5.34
N GLU A 64 -3.03 -12.07 4.54
CA GLU A 64 -2.10 -13.10 4.07
C GLU A 64 -1.17 -12.55 2.99
N ASN A 65 -1.69 -11.98 1.91
CA ASN A 65 -0.86 -11.52 0.80
C ASN A 65 -1.06 -10.03 0.58
N CYS A 66 0.04 -9.30 0.45
CA CYS A 66 -0.01 -7.87 0.20
C CYS A 66 1.25 -7.37 -0.52
N ASP A 67 1.07 -6.33 -1.33
CA ASP A 67 2.16 -5.52 -1.83
C ASP A 67 2.32 -4.28 -0.94
N LEU A 68 3.57 -3.91 -0.69
CA LEU A 68 3.96 -2.63 -0.13
C LEU A 68 4.43 -1.73 -1.26
N VAL A 69 3.78 -0.59 -1.42
CA VAL A 69 4.09 0.38 -2.47
C VAL A 69 4.36 1.76 -1.88
N ILE A 70 4.99 2.62 -2.68
CA ILE A 70 5.03 4.06 -2.49
C ILE A 70 4.23 4.68 -3.62
N LEU A 71 3.33 5.59 -3.26
CA LEU A 71 2.52 6.34 -4.22
C LEU A 71 3.02 7.79 -4.35
N ASP A 72 3.12 8.28 -5.57
CA ASP A 72 3.20 9.72 -5.86
C ASP A 72 1.81 10.34 -5.70
N ILE A 73 1.50 10.71 -4.46
CA ILE A 73 0.21 11.25 -4.06
C ILE A 73 -0.08 12.57 -4.77
N GLU A 74 0.94 13.39 -5.02
CA GLU A 74 0.77 14.67 -5.73
C GLU A 74 0.35 14.43 -7.17
N MET A 75 1.01 13.50 -7.86
CA MET A 75 0.64 13.11 -9.22
C MET A 75 -0.79 12.56 -9.29
N ILE A 76 -1.17 11.64 -8.39
CA ILE A 76 -2.53 11.07 -8.34
C ILE A 76 -3.57 12.18 -8.11
N ARG A 77 -3.32 13.09 -7.17
CA ARG A 77 -4.23 14.22 -6.90
C ARG A 77 -4.36 15.14 -8.09
N ASN A 78 -3.27 15.46 -8.78
CA ASN A 78 -3.29 16.30 -9.96
C ASN A 78 -4.13 15.68 -11.08
N GLN A 79 -4.03 14.36 -11.29
CA GLN A 79 -4.88 13.63 -12.23
C GLN A 79 -6.36 13.63 -11.81
N LEU A 80 -6.64 13.42 -10.52
CA LEU A 80 -8.01 13.48 -10.00
C LEU A 80 -8.65 14.87 -10.15
N PHE A 81 -7.87 15.94 -10.02
CA PHE A 81 -8.35 17.31 -10.16
C PHE A 81 -8.47 17.78 -11.62
N SER A 82 -7.71 17.21 -12.55
CA SER A 82 -7.90 17.50 -13.98
C SER A 82 -9.25 17.00 -14.49
N GLY A 83 -9.83 15.99 -13.82
CA GLY A 83 -11.08 15.35 -14.23
C GLY A 83 -10.92 14.43 -15.44
N GLU A 84 -9.68 14.14 -15.84
CA GLU A 84 -9.37 13.16 -16.87
C GLU A 84 -9.46 11.73 -16.30
N ASN A 85 -9.63 10.75 -17.19
CA ASN A 85 -9.61 9.35 -16.79
C ASN A 85 -8.21 8.96 -16.30
N ILE A 86 -8.14 8.19 -15.21
CA ILE A 86 -6.86 7.81 -14.61
C ILE A 86 -6.42 6.45 -15.18
N PRO A 87 -5.25 6.37 -15.83
CA PRO A 87 -4.69 5.09 -16.25
C PRO A 87 -4.23 4.29 -15.04
N VAL A 88 -4.74 3.07 -14.93
CA VAL A 88 -4.38 2.11 -13.89
C VAL A 88 -4.03 0.77 -14.52
N LYS A 89 -3.20 -0.03 -13.88
CA LYS A 89 -3.14 -1.47 -14.14
C LYS A 89 -3.59 -2.25 -12.92
N ILE A 90 -4.41 -3.26 -13.14
CA ILE A 90 -4.86 -4.18 -12.09
C ILE A 90 -4.30 -5.54 -12.45
N GLU A 91 -3.48 -6.12 -11.57
CA GLU A 91 -2.72 -7.35 -11.86
C GLU A 91 -1.88 -7.25 -13.15
N GLY A 92 -1.36 -6.06 -13.45
CA GLY A 92 -0.57 -5.77 -14.65
C GLY A 92 -1.36 -5.52 -15.93
N GLU A 93 -2.68 -5.76 -15.95
CA GLU A 93 -3.54 -5.48 -17.10
C GLU A 93 -4.02 -4.02 -17.10
N PRO A 94 -3.96 -3.30 -18.23
CA PRO A 94 -4.24 -1.87 -18.29
C PRO A 94 -5.73 -1.54 -18.39
N TYR A 95 -6.16 -0.53 -17.64
CA TYR A 95 -7.52 0.01 -17.62
C TYR A 95 -7.51 1.53 -17.48
N LEU A 96 -8.68 2.14 -17.70
CA LEU A 96 -8.92 3.56 -17.45
C LEU A 96 -10.01 3.69 -16.38
N MET A 97 -9.69 4.34 -15.26
CA MET A 97 -10.69 4.70 -14.26
C MET A 97 -11.42 5.96 -14.68
N VAL A 98 -12.74 5.86 -14.81
CA VAL A 98 -13.63 7.01 -15.02
C VAL A 98 -14.19 7.41 -13.66
N LEU A 99 -13.67 8.50 -13.10
CA LEU A 99 -13.98 8.91 -11.74
C LEU A 99 -14.79 10.20 -11.70
N LYS A 100 -15.74 10.26 -10.78
CA LYS A 100 -16.52 11.45 -10.47
C LYS A 100 -16.34 11.81 -9.01
N GLY A 101 -15.82 13.00 -8.76
CA GLY A 101 -15.72 13.56 -7.43
C GLY A 101 -17.10 13.75 -6.80
N PHE A 102 -17.21 13.47 -5.51
CA PHE A 102 -18.40 13.77 -4.73
C PHE A 102 -18.01 14.47 -3.43
N THR A 103 -18.79 15.50 -3.11
CA THR A 103 -18.65 16.23 -1.85
C THR A 103 -19.39 15.48 -0.77
N ILE A 104 -18.64 14.94 0.20
CA ILE A 104 -19.23 14.57 1.48
C ILE A 104 -19.50 15.89 2.21
N LYS A 105 -20.76 16.21 2.53
CA LYS A 105 -21.12 17.35 3.38
C LYS A 105 -20.62 17.11 4.81
N ASN A 106 -19.31 17.20 5.01
CA ASN A 106 -18.59 17.02 6.27
C ASN A 106 -17.38 17.98 6.23
N PRO A 107 -16.81 18.39 7.37
CA PRO A 107 -15.72 19.38 7.41
C PRO A 107 -14.39 18.86 6.82
N ARG A 108 -14.35 17.65 6.24
CA ARG A 108 -13.13 17.04 5.68
C ARG A 108 -12.67 17.68 4.37
N GLU A 109 -13.55 18.34 3.61
CA GLU A 109 -13.12 19.14 2.45
C GLU A 109 -12.27 20.34 2.88
N VAL A 110 -12.52 20.89 4.08
CA VAL A 110 -11.68 21.94 4.69
C VAL A 110 -10.27 21.43 5.02
N LEU A 111 -10.10 20.11 5.10
CA LEU A 111 -8.82 19.44 5.38
C LEU A 111 -8.12 18.93 4.11
N GLY A 112 -8.61 19.29 2.91
CA GLY A 112 -7.97 18.91 1.64
C GLY A 112 -8.09 17.42 1.29
N ILE A 113 -9.11 16.74 1.81
CA ILE A 113 -9.44 15.34 1.50
C ILE A 113 -10.59 15.31 0.49
N TYR A 114 -10.40 14.57 -0.60
CA TYR A 114 -11.35 14.49 -1.72
C TYR A 114 -11.68 13.03 -2.02
N SER A 115 -12.97 12.75 -2.21
CA SER A 115 -13.48 11.42 -2.50
C SER A 115 -14.13 11.35 -3.87
N TYR A 116 -13.94 10.21 -4.52
CA TYR A 116 -14.33 9.93 -5.89
C TYR A 116 -15.01 8.56 -5.94
N THR A 117 -16.02 8.46 -6.79
CA THR A 117 -16.63 7.18 -7.16
C THR A 117 -16.58 7.01 -8.66
N GLY A 118 -16.53 5.78 -9.16
CA GLY A 118 -16.47 5.55 -10.59
C GLY A 118 -16.43 4.08 -10.97
N TYR A 119 -15.91 3.83 -12.17
CA TYR A 119 -15.85 2.51 -12.79
C TYR A 119 -14.66 2.45 -13.76
N LEU A 120 -14.28 1.25 -14.16
CA LEU A 120 -13.31 0.99 -15.23
C LEU A 120 -14.00 1.09 -16.59
N GLU A 121 -13.44 1.89 -17.50
CA GLU A 121 -13.96 2.04 -18.86
C GLU A 121 -14.06 0.67 -19.56
N GLY A 122 -15.20 0.39 -20.18
CA GLY A 122 -15.49 -0.90 -20.80
C GLY A 122 -15.90 -2.02 -19.82
N PHE A 123 -15.93 -1.74 -18.51
CA PHE A 123 -16.29 -2.70 -17.46
C PHE A 123 -17.40 -2.14 -16.55
N SER A 124 -18.66 -2.22 -17.01
CA SER A 124 -19.80 -1.59 -16.33
C SER A 124 -20.18 -2.19 -14.97
N GLU A 125 -19.73 -3.40 -14.67
CA GLU A 125 -19.95 -4.05 -13.36
C GLU A 125 -18.88 -3.68 -12.32
N SER A 126 -17.87 -2.91 -12.72
CA SER A 126 -16.86 -2.45 -11.79
C SER A 126 -17.34 -1.25 -10.97
N GLU A 127 -16.89 -1.21 -9.72
CA GLU A 127 -17.14 -0.10 -8.80
C GLU A 127 -15.83 0.35 -8.20
N ILE A 128 -15.59 1.65 -8.21
CA ILE A 128 -14.38 2.26 -7.66
C ILE A 128 -14.79 3.28 -6.63
N VAL A 129 -14.18 3.20 -5.45
CA VAL A 129 -14.22 4.25 -4.44
C VAL A 129 -12.79 4.65 -4.13
N LEU A 130 -12.46 5.92 -4.31
CA LEU A 130 -11.12 6.44 -4.08
C LEU A 130 -11.19 7.69 -3.21
N THR A 131 -10.33 7.77 -2.20
CA THR A 131 -10.15 8.97 -1.38
C THR A 131 -8.68 9.36 -1.36
N ALA A 132 -8.40 10.61 -1.73
CA ALA A 132 -7.06 11.18 -1.70
C ALA A 132 -7.01 12.35 -0.73
N GLY A 133 -6.07 12.28 0.23
CA GLY A 133 -5.70 13.37 1.12
C GLY A 133 -4.30 13.90 0.80
N GLU A 134 -3.74 14.72 1.68
CA GLU A 134 -2.40 15.30 1.48
C GLU A 134 -1.29 14.25 1.52
N HIS A 135 -1.44 13.25 2.36
CA HIS A 135 -0.41 12.25 2.68
C HIS A 135 -0.90 10.81 2.54
N SER A 136 -2.12 10.61 2.05
CA SER A 136 -2.72 9.29 1.91
C SER A 136 -3.57 9.18 0.66
N VAL A 137 -3.56 8.00 0.06
CA VAL A 137 -4.52 7.57 -0.95
C VAL A 137 -5.06 6.24 -0.45
N VAL A 138 -6.39 6.13 -0.44
CA VAL A 138 -7.09 4.88 -0.11
C VAL A 138 -8.06 4.61 -1.25
N ALA A 139 -8.07 3.39 -1.76
CA ALA A 139 -8.95 2.99 -2.84
C ALA A 139 -9.51 1.58 -2.61
N SER A 140 -10.74 1.37 -3.07
CA SER A 140 -11.33 0.06 -3.31
C SER A 140 -11.73 0.01 -4.78
N VAL A 141 -11.30 -1.05 -5.46
CA VAL A 141 -11.67 -1.35 -6.84
C VAL A 141 -12.31 -2.73 -6.85
N ARG A 142 -13.62 -2.78 -7.02
CA ARG A 142 -14.34 -4.03 -7.24
C ARG A 142 -14.42 -4.29 -8.74
N ALA A 143 -13.80 -5.37 -9.21
CA ALA A 143 -13.81 -5.77 -10.61
C ALA A 143 -13.56 -7.27 -10.72
N PHE A 144 -14.05 -7.90 -11.80
CA PHE A 144 -13.79 -9.33 -12.09
C PHE A 144 -14.24 -10.31 -10.98
N GLY A 145 -15.20 -9.92 -10.15
CA GLY A 145 -15.66 -10.73 -9.01
C GLY A 145 -14.73 -10.69 -7.79
N GLU A 146 -13.72 -9.82 -7.78
CA GLU A 146 -12.79 -9.59 -6.68
C GLU A 146 -12.81 -8.12 -6.26
N GLU A 147 -12.32 -7.82 -5.06
CA GLU A 147 -12.12 -6.45 -4.58
C GLU A 147 -10.66 -6.22 -4.21
N TYR A 148 -10.05 -5.25 -4.90
CA TYR A 148 -8.67 -4.82 -4.73
C TYR A 148 -8.64 -3.58 -3.85
N ILE A 149 -7.87 -3.63 -2.77
CA ILE A 149 -7.76 -2.57 -1.79
C ILE A 149 -6.39 -1.95 -1.87
N VAL A 150 -6.34 -0.61 -1.85
CA VAL A 150 -5.15 0.19 -1.59
C VAL A 150 -5.41 0.93 -0.28
N ASP A 151 -4.62 0.65 0.75
CA ASP A 151 -4.76 1.26 2.07
C ASP A 151 -3.48 1.99 2.47
N SER A 152 -3.59 3.00 3.33
CA SER A 152 -2.44 3.78 3.78
C SER A 152 -1.81 3.17 5.03
N ALA A 153 -0.49 2.97 4.99
CA ALA A 153 0.25 2.55 6.16
C ALA A 153 0.32 3.69 7.19
N SER A 154 0.27 3.33 8.48
CA SER A 154 0.32 4.31 9.57
C SER A 154 1.73 4.84 9.88
N TYR A 155 2.75 4.47 9.10
CA TYR A 155 4.14 4.88 9.31
C TYR A 155 4.74 5.59 8.09
N THR A 156 5.62 6.54 8.37
CA THR A 156 6.41 7.28 7.38
C THR A 156 7.88 6.92 7.58
N ASP A 157 8.65 6.73 6.51
CA ASP A 157 10.10 6.52 6.68
C ASP A 157 10.83 7.83 7.07
N LYS A 158 12.12 7.69 7.37
CA LYS A 158 13.03 8.82 7.67
C LYS A 158 13.19 9.83 6.52
N ASN A 159 12.79 9.46 5.30
CA ASN A 159 12.85 10.34 4.12
C ASN A 159 11.51 11.06 3.88
N GLY A 160 10.49 10.78 4.69
CA GLY A 160 9.16 11.36 4.54
C GLY A 160 8.26 10.59 3.57
N ASN A 161 8.64 9.38 3.14
CA ASN A 161 7.82 8.58 2.23
C ASN A 161 6.62 7.97 2.97
N TYR A 162 5.44 8.12 2.37
CA TYR A 162 4.21 7.48 2.80
C TYR A 162 4.06 6.15 2.06
N TYR A 163 3.82 5.08 2.81
CA TYR A 163 3.64 3.75 2.26
C TYR A 163 2.17 3.38 2.18
N HIS A 164 1.87 2.49 1.24
CA HIS A 164 0.55 1.93 1.03
C HIS A 164 0.64 0.42 0.94
N TYR A 165 -0.41 -0.25 1.41
CA TYR A 165 -0.59 -1.68 1.26
C TYR A 165 -1.62 -1.93 0.17
N GLU A 166 -1.31 -2.85 -0.73
CA GLU A 166 -2.26 -3.32 -1.74
C GLU A 166 -2.56 -4.80 -1.49
N TYR A 167 -3.84 -5.17 -1.46
CA TYR A 167 -4.24 -6.55 -1.20
C TYR A 167 -5.63 -6.83 -1.79
N ARG A 168 -5.96 -8.11 -1.98
CA ARG A 168 -7.31 -8.52 -2.35
C ARG A 168 -8.12 -8.79 -1.09
N THR A 169 -9.43 -8.58 -1.13
CA THR A 169 -10.28 -8.96 0.01
C THR A 169 -10.23 -10.46 0.29
N GLY A 170 -10.04 -11.29 -0.74
CA GLY A 170 -9.80 -12.72 -0.60
C GLY A 170 -8.50 -13.09 0.13
N ASP A 171 -7.55 -12.17 0.25
CA ASP A 171 -6.29 -12.36 0.99
C ASP A 171 -6.42 -12.04 2.49
N VAL A 172 -7.59 -11.62 2.97
CA VAL A 172 -7.82 -11.33 4.39
C VAL A 172 -8.36 -12.57 5.10
N ARG A 173 -7.61 -13.09 6.08
CA ARG A 173 -8.10 -14.09 7.04
C ARG A 173 -9.19 -13.49 7.90
N VAL A 174 -10.33 -14.14 7.93
CA VAL A 174 -11.32 -13.94 8.99
C VAL A 174 -10.79 -14.61 10.25
N GLU A 175 -10.42 -13.81 11.26
CA GLU A 175 -10.15 -14.34 12.59
C GLU A 175 -11.47 -14.67 13.31
N GLY A 176 -11.57 -15.92 13.78
CA GLY A 176 -12.72 -16.45 14.50
C GLY A 176 -13.43 -17.57 13.76
N GLU A 177 -13.69 -18.68 14.45
CA GLU A 177 -14.69 -19.64 13.98
C GLU A 177 -16.05 -18.92 13.97
N PRO A 178 -16.87 -19.04 12.91
CA PRO A 178 -18.24 -18.56 12.98
C PRO A 178 -18.89 -19.23 14.20
N LEU A 179 -19.39 -18.42 15.14
CA LEU A 179 -20.09 -18.95 16.30
C LEU A 179 -21.22 -19.85 15.76
N PRO A 180 -21.33 -21.11 16.22
CA PRO A 180 -22.46 -21.95 15.88
C PRO A 180 -23.75 -21.17 16.17
N PRO A 181 -24.81 -21.28 15.36
CA PRO A 181 -26.04 -20.48 15.51
C PRO A 181 -26.63 -20.50 16.93
N VAL A 182 -26.37 -21.58 17.68
CA VAL A 182 -26.80 -21.76 19.07
C VAL A 182 -26.07 -20.83 20.06
N GLN A 183 -24.83 -20.43 19.79
CA GLN A 183 -24.05 -19.53 20.65
C GLN A 183 -24.38 -18.06 20.43
N ASP A 184 -24.77 -17.66 19.21
CA ASP A 184 -25.24 -16.29 18.92
C ASP A 184 -26.58 -15.99 19.61
N TYR A 185 -27.49 -16.99 19.63
CA TYR A 185 -28.74 -16.92 20.40
C TYR A 185 -28.52 -16.80 21.92
N LEU A 186 -27.42 -17.35 22.47
CA LEU A 186 -27.11 -17.27 23.90
C LEU A 186 -26.36 -15.98 24.27
N ALA A 187 -25.58 -15.41 23.36
CA ALA A 187 -24.89 -14.13 23.58
C ALA A 187 -25.86 -12.93 23.66
N HIS A 188 -27.08 -13.09 23.14
CA HIS A 188 -28.15 -12.09 23.21
C HIS A 188 -29.31 -12.49 24.14
N ALA A 189 -29.21 -13.63 24.83
CA ALA A 189 -30.24 -14.09 25.76
C ALA A 189 -30.13 -13.45 27.16
N ASP A 190 -28.98 -12.85 27.51
CA ASP A 190 -28.77 -12.22 28.82
C ASP A 190 -29.31 -10.77 28.90
N ASP A 191 -29.83 -10.22 27.80
CA ASP A 191 -30.41 -8.86 27.72
C ASP A 191 -31.96 -8.85 27.59
N ALA A 192 -32.64 -9.99 27.84
CA ALA A 192 -34.12 -10.11 27.76
C ALA A 192 -34.81 -10.17 29.12
#